data_AF-A0A5N6GGV3-F1
#
_entry.id   AF-A0A5N6GGV3-F1
#
_cell.length_a   1.000
_cell.length_b   1.000
_cell.length_c   1.000
_cell.angle_alpha   90.00
_cell.angle_beta   90.00
_cell.angle_gamma   90.00
#
_symmetry.space_group_name_H-M   'P 1'
#
loop_
_entity.id
_entity.type
_entity.pdbx_description
1 polymer ?
#
loop_
_entity_poly.entity_id
_entity_poly.type
_entity_poly.pdbx_seq_one_letter_code
_entity_poly.pdbx_strand_id
1 'polypeptide(L)'
;MYPQEWDQTPPHKQTTQISTALSLLRTASLKYNIWLLPIDMTAATSAGYTPTDTKLLRLGQIQFMQYDSVLYVQTPGLLLDTAKLDSMLLSRPLPGRHDKNRPESYNNEAWIPMPLRPDRDVTLPPVYLVTVNNVGAAQVEARGHVPNVALPGFGSLVTGPWGVDRSAGEEQPGYVFFEHDEDGHVSWSGNSLFGPWRAGQYDVCEGIDFDDVHDDYGL
;
A
#
# COMPACT_ATOMS: atom_id res chain seq x y z
N MET A 1 4.83 -3.10 5.12
CA MET A 1 4.91 -2.49 6.46
C MET A 1 3.98 -3.27 7.38
N TYR A 2 4.22 -3.32 8.69
CA TYR A 2 3.35 -4.02 9.65
C TYR A 2 3.51 -3.42 11.07
N PRO A 3 2.58 -3.68 12.00
CA PRO A 3 2.71 -3.21 13.38
C PRO A 3 3.93 -3.82 14.09
N GLN A 4 4.82 -2.99 14.63
CA GLN A 4 6.05 -3.43 15.31
C GLN A 4 5.76 -4.28 16.56
N GLU A 5 4.61 -4.10 17.17
CA GLU A 5 4.15 -4.84 18.35
C GLU A 5 4.08 -6.35 18.06
N TRP A 6 3.90 -6.74 16.80
CA TRP A 6 3.92 -8.15 16.40
C TRP A 6 5.29 -8.79 16.69
N ASP A 7 6.41 -8.08 16.51
CA ASP A 7 7.73 -8.58 16.85
C ASP A 7 8.00 -8.63 18.36
N GLN A 8 7.38 -7.71 19.11
CA GLN A 8 7.58 -7.58 20.57
C GLN A 8 6.70 -8.52 21.37
N THR A 9 5.62 -9.05 20.76
CA THR A 9 4.71 -9.98 21.42
C THR A 9 5.45 -11.29 21.68
N PRO A 10 5.54 -11.76 22.94
CA PRO A 10 6.18 -13.02 23.25
C PRO A 10 5.55 -14.18 22.48
N PRO A 11 6.30 -15.22 22.06
CA PRO A 11 5.75 -16.32 21.26
C PRO A 11 4.53 -17.01 21.88
N HIS A 12 4.47 -17.08 23.22
CA HIS A 12 3.34 -17.68 23.95
C HIS A 12 2.08 -16.80 24.02
N LYS A 13 2.16 -15.54 23.57
CA LYS A 13 1.05 -14.59 23.48
C LYS A 13 0.72 -14.20 22.03
N GLN A 14 1.53 -14.63 21.06
CA GLN A 14 1.23 -14.41 19.65
C GLN A 14 0.11 -15.36 19.22
N THR A 15 -0.86 -14.83 18.46
CA THR A 15 -1.83 -15.69 17.78
C THR A 15 -1.13 -16.50 16.69
N THR A 16 -1.71 -17.64 16.32
CA THR A 16 -1.23 -18.46 15.20
C THR A 16 -1.17 -17.64 13.91
N GLN A 17 -2.12 -16.72 13.72
CA GLN A 17 -2.15 -15.82 12.55
C GLN A 17 -0.95 -14.87 12.51
N ILE A 18 -0.66 -14.16 13.62
CA ILE A 18 0.46 -13.21 13.68
C ILE A 18 1.80 -13.93 13.49
N SER A 19 2.00 -15.05 14.18
CA SER A 19 3.25 -15.82 14.07
C SER A 19 3.47 -16.36 12.66
N THR A 20 2.41 -16.87 12.00
CA THR A 20 2.47 -17.33 10.61
C THR A 20 2.73 -16.17 9.66
N ALA A 21 2.01 -15.05 9.78
CA ALA A 21 2.22 -13.86 8.95
C ALA A 21 3.66 -13.32 9.06
N LEU A 22 4.23 -13.23 10.27
CA LEU A 22 5.62 -12.82 10.45
C LEU A 22 6.61 -13.79 9.81
N SER A 23 6.37 -15.10 9.93
CA SER A 23 7.20 -16.12 9.29
C SER A 23 7.19 -15.97 7.76
N LEU A 24 6.01 -15.77 7.19
CA LEU A 24 5.83 -15.56 5.75
C LEU A 24 6.50 -14.28 5.27
N LEU A 25 6.30 -13.17 5.99
CA LEU A 25 6.94 -11.89 5.67
C LEU A 25 8.46 -12.00 5.70
N ARG A 26 9.04 -12.63 6.72
CA ARG A 26 10.49 -12.85 6.84
C ARG A 26 11.02 -13.73 5.71
N THR A 27 10.30 -14.79 5.36
CA THR A 27 10.64 -15.67 4.24
C THR A 27 10.62 -14.91 2.91
N ALA A 28 9.57 -14.11 2.68
CA ALA A 28 9.43 -13.27 1.49
C ALA A 28 10.51 -12.19 1.42
N SER A 29 10.87 -11.57 2.55
CA SER A 29 11.95 -10.60 2.65
C SER A 29 13.28 -11.17 2.17
N LEU A 30 13.62 -12.39 2.61
CA LEU A 30 14.84 -13.08 2.18
C LEU A 30 14.77 -13.52 0.71
N LYS A 31 13.64 -14.09 0.27
CA LYS A 31 13.50 -14.66 -1.07
C LYS A 31 13.45 -13.59 -2.17
N TYR A 32 12.76 -12.48 -1.91
CA TYR A 32 12.48 -11.44 -2.89
C TYR A 32 13.23 -10.14 -2.61
N ASN A 33 14.12 -10.12 -1.62
CA ASN A 33 14.86 -8.93 -1.18
C ASN A 33 13.93 -7.75 -0.83
N ILE A 34 12.77 -8.05 -0.23
CA ILE A 34 11.77 -7.06 0.20
C ILE A 34 12.15 -6.54 1.57
N TRP A 35 12.06 -5.22 1.74
CA TRP A 35 12.34 -4.57 3.02
C TRP A 35 11.07 -4.58 3.87
N LEU A 36 11.16 -5.17 5.05
CA LEU A 36 10.09 -5.14 6.03
C LEU A 36 10.28 -3.92 6.92
N LEU A 37 9.23 -3.11 7.01
CA LEU A 37 9.20 -1.91 7.83
C LEU A 37 8.21 -2.13 8.99
N PRO A 38 8.69 -2.53 10.18
CA PRO A 38 7.89 -2.52 11.40
C PRO A 38 7.63 -1.07 11.81
N ILE A 39 6.35 -0.72 12.00
CA ILE A 39 5.91 0.62 12.40
C ILE A 39 5.39 0.56 13.83
N ASP A 40 5.92 1.41 14.71
CA ASP A 40 5.40 1.57 16.07
C ASP A 40 4.00 2.20 16.03
N MET A 41 2.99 1.42 16.42
CA MET A 41 1.60 1.82 16.50
C MET A 41 1.16 2.12 17.94
N THR A 42 2.05 1.98 18.94
CA THR A 42 1.74 2.06 20.38
C THR A 42 1.01 3.35 20.75
N ALA A 43 1.45 4.49 20.20
CA ALA A 43 0.80 5.77 20.48
C ALA A 43 -0.64 5.84 19.98
N ALA A 44 -0.93 5.23 18.82
CA ALA A 44 -2.28 5.18 18.26
C ALA A 44 -3.15 4.18 19.03
N THR A 45 -2.66 2.97 19.28
CA THR A 45 -3.42 1.92 19.97
C THR A 45 -3.68 2.27 21.43
N SER A 46 -2.73 2.88 22.14
CA SER A 46 -2.91 3.34 23.53
C SER A 46 -3.95 4.46 23.67
N ALA A 47 -4.17 5.23 22.60
CA ALA A 47 -5.23 6.24 22.55
C ALA A 47 -6.60 5.66 22.15
N GLY A 48 -6.72 4.33 22.04
CA GLY A 48 -7.95 3.63 21.67
C GLY A 48 -8.26 3.64 20.18
N TYR A 49 -7.32 4.04 19.33
CA TYR A 49 -7.54 4.07 17.89
C TYR A 49 -7.30 2.70 17.25
N THR A 50 -8.24 2.28 16.39
CA THR A 50 -8.08 1.10 15.54
C THR A 50 -6.89 1.27 14.59
N PRO A 51 -6.02 0.25 14.44
CA PRO A 51 -4.99 0.22 13.41
C PRO A 51 -5.64 0.27 12.02
N THR A 52 -5.20 1.19 11.18
CA THR A 52 -5.66 1.33 9.79
C THR A 52 -4.46 1.62 8.90
N ASP A 53 -4.55 1.30 7.61
CA ASP A 53 -3.51 1.61 6.63
C ASP A 53 -3.15 3.10 6.63
N THR A 54 -4.14 4.00 6.73
CA THR A 54 -3.90 5.45 6.82
C THR A 54 -3.05 5.83 8.02
N LYS A 55 -3.34 5.25 9.21
CA LYS A 55 -2.56 5.50 10.43
C LYS A 55 -1.16 4.91 10.35
N LEU A 56 -1.05 3.69 9.82
CA LEU A 56 0.22 3.01 9.65
C LEU A 56 1.12 3.78 8.67
N LEU A 57 0.57 4.21 7.54
CA LEU A 57 1.27 5.05 6.57
C LEU A 57 1.67 6.40 7.18
N ARG A 58 0.79 7.01 8.00
CA ARG A 58 1.08 8.27 8.69
C ARG A 58 2.24 8.13 9.69
N LEU A 59 2.23 7.09 10.51
CA LEU A 59 3.29 6.84 11.51
C LEU A 59 4.60 6.42 10.83
N GLY A 60 4.50 5.68 9.72
CA GLY A 60 5.65 5.28 8.91
C GLY A 60 6.37 6.41 8.17
N GLN A 61 5.77 7.61 8.06
CA GLN A 61 6.37 8.73 7.32
C GLN A 61 7.78 9.10 7.79
N ILE A 62 8.09 8.91 9.07
CA ILE A 62 9.44 9.12 9.62
C ILE A 62 10.45 8.14 8.99
N GLN A 63 10.08 6.88 8.82
CA GLN A 63 10.93 5.88 8.19
C GLN A 63 11.05 6.09 6.68
N PHE A 64 10.12 6.82 6.06
CA PHE A 64 10.18 7.14 4.63
C PHE A 64 11.19 8.26 4.33
N MET A 65 11.67 9.00 5.32
CA MET A 65 12.59 10.13 5.11
C MET A 65 13.91 9.76 4.45
N GLN A 66 14.24 8.46 4.40
CA GLN A 66 15.41 7.93 3.70
C GLN A 66 15.19 7.71 2.18
N TYR A 67 13.96 7.89 1.70
CA TYR A 67 13.58 7.74 0.29
C TYR A 67 13.07 9.07 -0.26
N ASP A 68 13.23 9.30 -1.57
CA ASP A 68 12.65 10.48 -2.23
C ASP A 68 11.12 10.39 -2.30
N SER A 69 10.60 9.17 -2.45
CA SER A 69 9.16 8.90 -2.43
C SER A 69 8.85 7.45 -2.10
N VAL A 70 7.61 7.21 -1.67
CA VAL A 70 7.03 5.89 -1.39
C VAL A 70 5.66 5.80 -2.04
N LEU A 71 5.45 4.79 -2.88
CA LEU A 71 4.16 4.49 -3.49
C LEU A 71 3.45 3.41 -2.69
N TYR A 72 2.31 3.76 -2.10
CA TYR A 72 1.37 2.81 -1.53
C TYR A 72 0.42 2.32 -2.63
N VAL A 73 0.22 1.00 -2.66
CA VAL A 73 -0.82 0.32 -3.45
C VAL A 73 -1.72 -0.46 -2.50
N GLN A 74 -3.03 -0.34 -2.70
CA GLN A 74 -4.02 -0.97 -1.84
C GLN A 74 -3.95 -2.49 -1.92
N THR A 75 -4.01 -3.11 -0.74
CA THR A 75 -4.14 -4.56 -0.58
C THR A 75 -5.58 -4.95 -0.21
N PRO A 76 -6.02 -6.18 -0.51
CA PRO A 76 -5.30 -7.20 -1.28
C PRO A 76 -5.21 -6.84 -2.76
N GLY A 77 -4.18 -7.34 -3.43
CA GLY A 77 -3.98 -7.10 -4.85
C GLY A 77 -2.90 -7.97 -5.46
N LEU A 78 -2.80 -7.92 -6.77
CA LEU A 78 -1.90 -8.71 -7.59
C LEU A 78 -1.00 -7.79 -8.41
N LEU A 79 0.31 -7.94 -8.20
CA LEU A 79 1.34 -7.28 -8.99
C LEU A 79 1.55 -8.06 -10.29
N LEU A 80 1.27 -7.42 -11.42
CA LEU A 80 1.39 -8.04 -12.74
C LEU A 80 2.68 -7.64 -13.44
N ASP A 81 3.07 -6.36 -13.30
CA ASP A 81 4.25 -5.81 -13.96
C ASP A 81 4.84 -4.66 -13.14
N THR A 82 5.98 -4.91 -12.49
CA THR A 82 6.73 -3.92 -11.72
C THR A 82 7.35 -2.85 -12.60
N ALA A 83 7.80 -3.20 -13.81
CA ALA A 83 8.45 -2.24 -14.70
C ALA A 83 7.47 -1.17 -15.17
N LYS A 84 6.19 -1.51 -15.33
CA LYS A 84 5.14 -0.51 -15.61
C LYS A 84 4.89 0.43 -14.42
N LEU A 85 4.90 -0.08 -13.18
CA LEU A 85 4.78 0.75 -11.97
C LEU A 85 5.95 1.73 -11.85
N ASP A 86 7.18 1.24 -12.06
CA ASP A 86 8.38 2.07 -12.08
C ASP A 86 8.32 3.10 -13.20
N SER A 87 7.93 2.68 -14.40
CA SER A 87 7.78 3.58 -15.54
C SER A 87 6.78 4.69 -15.26
N MET A 88 5.67 4.44 -14.57
CA MET A 88 4.74 5.51 -14.18
C MET A 88 5.38 6.46 -13.19
N LEU A 89 5.96 5.95 -12.11
CA LEU A 89 6.58 6.75 -11.06
C LEU A 89 7.68 7.67 -11.63
N LEU A 90 8.43 7.17 -12.63
CA LEU A 90 9.54 7.86 -13.27
C LEU A 90 9.15 8.65 -14.53
N SER A 91 7.98 8.41 -15.11
CA SER A 91 7.53 9.09 -16.34
C SER A 91 7.32 10.59 -16.16
N ARG A 92 7.08 11.01 -14.91
CA ARG A 92 6.77 12.40 -14.55
C ARG A 92 7.61 12.83 -13.36
N PRO A 93 7.99 14.11 -13.27
CA PRO A 93 8.64 14.66 -12.09
C PRO A 93 7.83 14.36 -10.83
N LEU A 94 8.51 14.05 -9.72
CA LEU A 94 7.84 13.90 -8.43
C LEU A 94 7.30 15.26 -7.96
N PRO A 95 6.10 15.29 -7.35
CA PRO A 95 5.56 16.51 -6.78
C PRO A 95 6.43 16.92 -5.59
N GLY A 96 6.88 18.16 -5.63
CA GLY A 96 7.78 18.75 -4.66
C GLY A 96 7.25 20.06 -4.09
N ARG A 97 8.05 20.68 -3.22
CA ARG A 97 7.76 22.04 -2.75
C ARG A 97 7.84 23.02 -3.94
N HIS A 98 7.16 24.15 -3.78
CA HIS A 98 7.30 25.30 -4.67
C HIS A 98 8.76 25.75 -4.76
N ASP A 99 9.42 25.33 -5.84
CA ASP A 99 10.72 25.79 -6.29
C ASP A 99 10.55 26.49 -7.65
N LYS A 100 10.90 27.78 -7.71
CA LYS A 100 10.78 28.58 -8.94
C LYS A 100 11.65 28.04 -10.08
N ASN A 101 12.69 27.28 -9.76
CA ASN A 101 13.59 26.67 -10.73
C ASN A 101 13.09 25.29 -11.22
N ARG A 102 12.05 24.73 -10.58
CA ARG A 102 11.41 23.45 -10.94
C ARG A 102 9.87 23.59 -10.97
N PRO A 103 9.31 24.37 -11.92
CA PRO A 103 7.87 24.57 -12.04
C PRO A 103 7.05 23.28 -12.07
N GLU A 104 7.59 22.25 -12.70
CA GLU A 104 6.99 20.92 -12.84
C GLU A 104 6.82 20.17 -11.52
N SER A 105 7.59 20.52 -10.48
CA SER A 105 7.48 19.91 -9.16
C SER A 105 6.29 20.43 -8.37
N TYR A 106 5.93 21.72 -8.48
CA TYR A 106 4.81 22.27 -7.69
C TYR A 106 3.51 22.45 -8.49
N ASN A 107 3.60 22.61 -9.81
CA ASN A 107 2.47 22.53 -10.72
C ASN A 107 2.45 21.15 -11.38
N ASN A 108 2.37 20.10 -10.55
CA ASN A 108 2.42 18.73 -11.02
C ASN A 108 1.05 18.31 -11.59
N GLU A 109 0.99 18.04 -12.88
CA GLU A 109 -0.26 17.59 -13.53
C GLU A 109 -0.61 16.13 -13.22
N ALA A 110 0.38 15.32 -12.85
CA ALA A 110 0.26 13.89 -12.68
C ALA A 110 -0.10 13.46 -11.26
N TRP A 111 0.25 14.29 -10.27
CA TRP A 111 0.08 13.99 -8.86
C TRP A 111 -0.71 15.10 -8.17
N ILE A 112 -1.95 14.77 -7.80
CA ILE A 112 -2.88 15.71 -7.16
C ILE A 112 -2.62 15.69 -5.65
N PRO A 113 -2.32 16.84 -5.02
CA PRO A 113 -2.10 16.89 -3.58
C PRO A 113 -3.32 16.41 -2.78
N MET A 114 -3.10 15.44 -1.89
CA MET A 114 -4.11 14.92 -0.98
C MET A 114 -3.43 14.66 0.37
N PRO A 115 -3.64 15.50 1.40
CA PRO A 115 -3.04 15.27 2.71
C PRO A 115 -3.59 14.03 3.42
N LEU A 116 -2.73 13.26 4.09
CA LEU A 116 -3.16 12.16 4.97
C LEU A 116 -3.95 12.73 6.16
N ARG A 117 -5.17 12.22 6.38
CA ARG A 117 -6.00 12.59 7.54
C ARG A 117 -6.41 11.33 8.31
N PRO A 118 -5.50 10.77 9.13
CA PRO A 118 -5.72 9.50 9.85
C PRO A 118 -6.91 9.50 10.82
N ASP A 119 -7.33 10.69 11.27
CA ASP A 119 -8.47 10.84 12.18
C ASP A 119 -9.83 10.76 11.48
N ARG A 120 -9.85 10.91 10.15
CA ARG A 120 -11.07 10.97 9.34
C ARG A 120 -11.14 9.88 8.27
N ASP A 121 -10.00 9.58 7.65
CA ASP A 121 -9.93 8.74 6.46
C ASP A 121 -9.50 7.32 6.90
N VAL A 122 -10.48 6.43 7.07
CA VAL A 122 -10.26 5.03 7.50
C VAL A 122 -9.53 4.23 6.40
N THR A 123 -9.84 4.52 5.15
CA THR A 123 -9.29 3.87 3.96
C THR A 123 -8.47 4.85 3.13
N LEU A 124 -7.36 4.37 2.59
CA LEU A 124 -6.58 5.11 1.59
C LEU A 124 -7.18 4.93 0.19
N PRO A 125 -6.95 5.87 -0.73
CA PRO A 125 -7.16 5.64 -2.15
C PRO A 125 -6.35 4.42 -2.64
N PRO A 126 -6.77 3.76 -3.74
CA PRO A 126 -6.09 2.56 -4.25
C PRO A 126 -4.60 2.74 -4.55
N VAL A 127 -4.21 3.97 -4.89
CA VAL A 127 -2.82 4.39 -5.07
C VAL A 127 -2.59 5.68 -4.34
N TYR A 128 -1.50 5.73 -3.58
CA TYR A 128 -1.15 6.92 -2.81
C TYR A 128 0.36 7.13 -2.79
N LEU A 129 0.81 8.32 -3.18
CA LEU A 129 2.23 8.67 -3.22
C LEU A 129 2.58 9.57 -2.03
N VAL A 130 3.57 9.15 -1.25
CA VAL A 130 4.23 10.02 -0.26
C VAL A 130 5.54 10.51 -0.86
N THR A 131 5.70 11.81 -1.04
CA THR A 131 7.00 12.41 -1.43
C THR A 131 7.66 13.07 -0.23
N VAL A 132 8.99 12.97 -0.17
CA VAL A 132 9.79 13.53 0.91
C VAL A 132 10.57 14.72 0.36
N ASN A 133 10.37 15.89 0.97
CA ASN A 133 10.99 17.13 0.54
C ASN A 133 11.96 17.64 1.62
N ASN A 134 13.19 17.94 1.24
CA ASN A 134 14.12 18.67 2.11
C ASN A 134 13.79 20.17 2.04
N VAL A 135 13.30 20.75 3.12
CA VAL A 135 12.81 22.14 3.17
C VAL A 135 13.86 23.15 3.62
N GLY A 136 15.14 22.75 3.69
CA GLY A 136 16.24 23.56 4.18
C GLY A 136 16.33 23.54 5.72
N ALA A 137 17.48 23.94 6.27
CA ALA A 137 17.75 23.92 7.72
C ALA A 137 17.51 22.54 8.39
N ALA A 138 17.85 21.45 7.69
CA ALA A 138 17.67 20.06 8.13
C ALA A 138 16.22 19.66 8.43
N GLN A 139 15.23 20.41 7.96
CA GLN A 139 13.82 20.04 8.07
C GLN A 139 13.39 19.24 6.84
N VAL A 140 12.61 18.19 7.09
CA VAL A 140 12.06 17.28 6.08
C VAL A 140 10.54 17.31 6.16
N GLU A 141 9.87 17.42 5.01
CA GLU A 141 8.42 17.46 4.89
C GLU A 141 7.93 16.31 4.02
N ALA A 142 7.05 15.47 4.56
CA ALA A 142 6.36 14.43 3.79
C ALA A 142 5.02 14.95 3.27
N ARG A 143 4.76 14.77 1.98
CA ARG A 143 3.53 15.23 1.30
C ARG A 143 2.83 14.09 0.59
N GLY A 144 1.51 14.05 0.72
CA GLY A 144 0.66 13.02 0.14
C GLY A 144 0.00 13.45 -1.17
N HIS A 145 -0.11 12.50 -2.11
CA HIS A 145 -0.68 12.74 -3.43
C HIS A 145 -1.41 11.51 -3.95
N VAL A 146 -2.38 11.73 -4.85
CA VAL A 146 -3.04 10.68 -5.63
C VAL A 146 -2.74 10.87 -7.12
N PRO A 147 -2.70 9.80 -7.93
CA PRO A 147 -2.47 9.93 -9.36
C PRO A 147 -3.65 10.66 -10.03
N ASN A 148 -3.34 11.49 -11.03
CA ASN A 148 -4.34 12.06 -11.91
C ASN A 148 -4.76 11.04 -12.96
N VAL A 149 -5.84 10.30 -12.67
CA VAL A 149 -6.35 9.23 -13.54
C VAL A 149 -6.82 9.70 -14.92
N ALA A 150 -7.01 11.01 -15.11
CA ALA A 150 -7.35 11.57 -16.42
C ALA A 150 -6.15 11.61 -17.38
N LEU A 151 -4.92 11.45 -16.88
CA LEU A 151 -3.74 11.36 -17.73
C LEU A 151 -3.59 9.97 -18.33
N PRO A 152 -3.21 9.87 -19.63
CA PRO A 152 -2.91 8.60 -20.27
C PRO A 152 -1.86 7.81 -19.47
N GLY A 153 -2.17 6.53 -19.22
CA GLY A 153 -1.29 5.61 -18.49
C GLY A 153 -1.36 5.69 -16.96
N PHE A 154 -2.00 6.70 -16.36
CA PHE A 154 -2.15 6.79 -14.89
C PHE A 154 -3.41 6.09 -14.40
N GLY A 155 -4.53 6.21 -15.12
CA GLY A 155 -5.80 5.60 -14.73
C GLY A 155 -5.89 4.09 -14.97
N SER A 156 -5.09 3.54 -15.89
CA SER A 156 -5.12 2.12 -16.25
C SER A 156 -4.01 1.29 -15.62
N LEU A 157 -3.02 1.91 -14.98
CA LEU A 157 -1.86 1.20 -14.45
C LEU A 157 -2.18 0.43 -13.16
N VAL A 158 -2.93 1.08 -12.28
CA VAL A 158 -3.46 0.45 -11.08
C VAL A 158 -4.97 0.50 -11.16
N THR A 159 -5.58 -0.67 -11.25
CA THR A 159 -7.02 -0.75 -11.52
C THR A 159 -7.69 -1.80 -10.65
N GLY A 160 -9.00 -1.70 -10.54
CA GLY A 160 -9.82 -2.73 -9.89
C GLY A 160 -10.01 -3.94 -10.80
N PRO A 161 -10.71 -4.98 -10.32
CA PRO A 161 -10.88 -6.24 -11.05
C PRO A 161 -11.58 -6.09 -12.41
N TRP A 162 -12.37 -5.03 -12.58
CA TRP A 162 -13.10 -4.73 -13.82
C TRP A 162 -12.24 -4.09 -14.92
N GLY A 163 -11.06 -3.56 -14.57
CA GLY A 163 -10.17 -2.88 -15.52
C GLY A 163 -9.23 -3.81 -16.29
N VAL A 164 -9.40 -5.13 -16.12
CA VAL A 164 -8.52 -6.13 -16.73
C VAL A 164 -9.17 -6.68 -18.00
N ASP A 165 -8.68 -6.24 -19.15
CA ASP A 165 -9.01 -6.86 -20.42
C ASP A 165 -7.95 -7.91 -20.79
N ARG A 166 -8.39 -9.19 -20.83
CA ARG A 166 -7.55 -10.34 -21.16
C ARG A 166 -7.04 -10.31 -22.60
N SER A 167 -7.67 -9.56 -23.49
CA SER A 167 -7.28 -9.41 -24.89
C SER A 167 -6.28 -8.28 -25.15
N ALA A 168 -6.02 -7.44 -24.15
CA ALA A 168 -5.35 -6.16 -24.34
C ALA A 168 -3.80 -6.22 -24.35
N GLY A 169 -3.19 -7.41 -24.24
CA GLY A 169 -1.74 -7.59 -24.42
C GLY A 169 -0.90 -6.63 -23.57
N GLU A 170 -0.16 -5.71 -24.22
CA GLU A 170 0.69 -4.70 -23.57
C GLU A 170 -0.09 -3.64 -22.77
N GLU A 171 -1.40 -3.48 -22.96
CA GLU A 171 -2.23 -2.52 -22.23
C GLU A 171 -2.68 -3.02 -20.85
N GLN A 172 -2.25 -4.22 -20.44
CA GLN A 172 -2.56 -4.74 -19.10
C GLN A 172 -2.04 -3.83 -17.97
N PRO A 173 -2.78 -3.71 -16.86
CA PRO A 173 -2.34 -2.94 -15.69
C PRO A 173 -1.03 -3.50 -15.10
N GLY A 174 -0.27 -2.64 -14.43
CA GLY A 174 0.90 -3.06 -13.64
C GLY A 174 0.50 -3.67 -12.30
N TYR A 175 -0.64 -3.23 -11.73
CA TYR A 175 -1.19 -3.74 -10.48
C TYR A 175 -2.71 -3.79 -10.53
N VAL A 176 -3.29 -4.82 -9.91
CA VAL A 176 -4.74 -4.94 -9.73
C VAL A 176 -5.05 -5.04 -8.25
N PHE A 177 -5.79 -4.09 -7.70
CA PHE A 177 -6.31 -4.21 -6.35
C PHE A 177 -7.66 -4.94 -6.37
N PHE A 178 -7.98 -5.60 -5.27
CA PHE A 178 -9.27 -6.23 -5.09
C PHE A 178 -10.09 -5.47 -4.06
N GLU A 179 -11.37 -5.29 -4.38
CA GLU A 179 -12.34 -4.69 -3.48
C GLU A 179 -12.85 -5.73 -2.49
N HIS A 180 -13.24 -5.27 -1.31
CA HIS A 180 -13.97 -6.09 -0.36
C HIS A 180 -15.48 -5.90 -0.59
N ASP A 181 -16.27 -6.94 -0.38
CA ASP A 181 -17.73 -6.86 -0.33
C ASP A 181 -18.21 -6.29 1.02
N GLU A 182 -19.53 -6.22 1.20
CA GLU A 182 -20.16 -5.69 2.42
C GLU A 182 -19.80 -6.51 3.67
N ASP A 183 -19.45 -7.78 3.49
CA ASP A 183 -19.05 -8.71 4.55
C ASP A 183 -17.54 -8.68 4.80
N GLY A 184 -16.79 -7.85 4.05
CA GLY A 184 -15.34 -7.71 4.19
C GLY A 184 -14.53 -8.79 3.46
N HIS A 185 -15.16 -9.64 2.65
CA HIS A 185 -14.48 -10.64 1.85
C HIS A 185 -14.04 -10.08 0.51
N VAL A 186 -12.98 -10.65 -0.07
CA VAL A 186 -12.49 -10.19 -1.38
C VAL A 186 -13.51 -10.52 -2.48
N SER A 187 -13.97 -9.49 -3.19
CA SER A 187 -14.99 -9.64 -4.23
C SER A 187 -14.48 -10.46 -5.42
N TRP A 188 -15.03 -11.67 -5.52
CA TRP A 188 -14.76 -12.67 -6.54
C TRP A 188 -15.57 -12.53 -7.84
N SER A 189 -16.73 -11.87 -7.79
CA SER A 189 -17.70 -11.91 -8.89
C SER A 189 -17.19 -11.14 -10.10
N GLY A 190 -17.15 -11.78 -11.27
CA GLY A 190 -16.68 -11.18 -12.52
C GLY A 190 -15.17 -10.91 -12.59
N ASN A 191 -14.41 -11.30 -11.56
CA ASN A 191 -12.99 -11.02 -11.46
C ASN A 191 -12.15 -12.18 -12.03
N SER A 192 -11.65 -11.96 -13.25
CA SER A 192 -10.89 -12.99 -13.97
C SER A 192 -9.50 -13.29 -13.37
N LEU A 193 -9.00 -12.43 -12.47
CA LEU A 193 -7.71 -12.59 -11.79
C LEU A 193 -7.83 -13.18 -10.38
N PHE A 194 -9.06 -13.34 -9.86
CA PHE A 194 -9.30 -13.88 -8.53
C PHE A 194 -8.69 -15.29 -8.35
N GLY A 195 -8.92 -16.19 -9.30
CA GLY A 195 -8.39 -17.56 -9.27
C GLY A 195 -6.86 -17.61 -9.21
N PRO A 196 -6.14 -16.97 -10.16
CA PRO A 196 -4.68 -16.86 -10.11
C PRO A 196 -4.15 -16.21 -8.81
N TRP A 197 -4.81 -15.17 -8.32
CA TRP A 197 -4.43 -14.53 -7.06
C TRP A 197 -4.58 -15.48 -5.86
N ARG A 198 -5.73 -16.16 -5.73
CA ARG A 198 -5.95 -17.16 -4.68
C ARG A 198 -4.96 -18.31 -4.76
N ALA A 199 -4.63 -18.80 -5.96
CA ALA A 199 -3.65 -19.86 -6.14
C ALA A 199 -2.26 -19.42 -5.62
N GLY A 200 -1.79 -18.23 -6.03
CA GLY A 200 -0.52 -17.68 -5.55
C GLY A 200 -0.52 -17.40 -4.04
N GLN A 201 -1.65 -16.98 -3.48
CA GLN A 201 -1.83 -16.83 -2.05
C GLN A 201 -1.70 -18.17 -1.33
N TYR A 202 -2.35 -19.24 -1.79
CA TYR A 202 -2.22 -20.57 -1.18
C TYR A 202 -0.79 -21.11 -1.26
N ASP A 203 -0.08 -20.89 -2.37
CA ASP A 203 1.30 -21.33 -2.53
C ASP A 203 2.27 -20.65 -1.56
N VAL A 204 1.99 -19.39 -1.19
CA VAL A 204 2.85 -18.61 -0.28
C VAL A 204 2.38 -18.73 1.16
N CYS A 205 1.08 -18.75 1.41
CA CYS A 205 0.45 -18.66 2.72
C CYS A 205 -0.24 -19.96 3.11
N GLU A 206 0.45 -21.10 2.93
CA GLU A 206 -0.09 -22.41 3.32
C GLU A 206 -0.51 -22.39 4.81
N GLY A 207 -1.79 -22.69 5.06
CA GLY A 207 -2.37 -22.73 6.41
C GLY A 207 -2.93 -21.40 6.95
N ILE A 208 -2.96 -20.32 6.15
CA ILE A 208 -3.74 -19.11 6.49
C ILE A 208 -5.02 -19.10 5.67
N ASP A 209 -6.16 -19.13 6.35
CA ASP A 209 -7.45 -18.78 5.75
C ASP A 209 -7.68 -17.27 5.88
N PHE A 210 -7.81 -16.59 4.74
CA PHE A 210 -8.10 -15.16 4.69
C PHE A 210 -9.58 -14.87 4.49
N ASP A 211 -10.41 -15.90 4.31
CA ASP A 211 -11.87 -15.77 4.20
C ASP A 211 -12.56 -15.96 5.56
N ASP A 212 -11.86 -16.51 6.55
CA ASP A 212 -12.36 -16.68 7.91
C ASP A 212 -12.18 -15.38 8.73
N VAL A 213 -12.88 -14.32 8.31
CA VAL A 213 -13.06 -13.11 9.13
C VAL A 213 -14.15 -13.41 10.15
N HIS A 214 -13.90 -14.36 11.07
CA HIS A 214 -14.72 -14.46 12.25
C HIS A 214 -14.39 -13.27 13.16
N ASP A 215 -15.40 -12.42 13.39
CA ASP A 215 -15.49 -11.45 14.49
C ASP A 215 -15.32 -12.18 15.84
N ASP A 216 -14.10 -12.55 16.18
CA ASP A 216 -13.73 -12.95 17.54
C ASP A 216 -12.87 -11.84 18.14
N TYR A 217 -13.49 -10.66 18.26
CA TYR A 217 -13.18 -9.74 19.35
C TYR A 217 -13.72 -10.34 20.66
N GLY A 218 -13.16 -11.50 21.02
CA GLY A 218 -13.29 -12.09 22.34
C GLY A 218 -12.27 -11.44 23.28
N LEU A 219 -12.78 -10.51 24.10
CA LEU A 219 -12.17 -9.79 25.24
C LEU A 219 -11.61 -8.39 24.98
#